data_AF-A0A9N9KR96-F1
#
_entry.id   AF-A0A9N9KR96-F1
#
_cell.length_a   1.000
_cell.length_b   1.000
_cell.length_c   1.000
_cell.angle_alpha   90.00
_cell.angle_beta   90.00
_cell.angle_gamma   90.00
#
_symmetry.space_group_name_H-M   'P 1'
#
loop_
_entity.id
_entity.type
_entity.pdbx_description
1 polymer ?
#
loop_
_entity_poly.entity_id
_entity_poly.type
_entity_poly.pdbx_seq_one_letter_code
_entity_poly.pdbx_strand_id
1 'polypeptide(L)'
;MPWSIAKHVLRGLVMREVLQYYIHRFILHPSSPNYISRLHKTYFHSITSPYSFTAHYDHPASYLLFRFLPTYLPSLLFRTHLLTYLMTLSIITFEETCTSSGYSIIPGIMLGGMTRRHDLHSRGRGKGNFAPLGIMDWIHGTSVGADVVDDVRDEADRHRVGERSGKTVRRAKESGREGLRSWGGKRKGGK
;
A
#
# COMPACT_ATOMS: atom_id res chain seq x y z
N MET A 1 4.08 12.06 26.38
CA MET A 1 3.32 13.11 25.63
C MET A 1 2.72 12.50 24.37
N PRO A 2 1.48 12.83 24.00
CA PRO A 2 0.80 12.25 22.81
C PRO A 2 1.60 12.37 21.50
N TRP A 3 2.40 13.43 21.35
CA TRP A 3 3.27 13.65 20.20
C TRP A 3 4.31 12.55 19.95
N SER A 4 4.81 11.86 20.99
CA SER A 4 5.71 10.72 20.75
C SER A 4 4.95 9.55 20.13
N ILE A 5 3.77 9.21 20.67
CA ILE A 5 2.90 8.15 20.16
C ILE A 5 2.61 8.37 18.68
N ALA A 6 2.14 9.57 18.29
CA ALA A 6 1.86 9.91 16.89
C ALA A 6 3.08 9.71 15.97
N LYS A 7 4.28 10.14 16.39
CA LYS A 7 5.52 9.92 15.63
C LYS A 7 5.90 8.45 15.50
N HIS A 8 5.69 7.64 16.54
CA HIS A 8 5.98 6.20 16.49
C HIS A 8 4.97 5.44 15.61
N VAL A 9 3.67 5.77 15.68
CA VAL A 9 2.64 5.24 14.77
C VAL A 9 3.00 5.57 13.32
N LEU A 10 3.29 6.84 13.02
CA LEU A 10 3.64 7.27 11.65
C LEU A 10 4.89 6.55 11.12
N ARG A 11 5.94 6.42 11.93
CA ARG A 11 7.14 5.64 11.58
C ARG A 11 6.81 4.17 11.32
N GLY A 12 5.94 3.57 12.12
CA GLY A 12 5.45 2.20 11.93
C GLY A 12 4.72 2.02 10.59
N LEU A 13 3.76 2.90 10.29
CA LEU A 13 2.98 2.85 9.04
C LEU A 13 3.86 3.07 7.79
N VAL A 14 4.77 4.05 7.82
CA VAL A 14 5.72 4.29 6.72
C VAL A 14 6.65 3.09 6.52
N MET A 15 7.15 2.49 7.60
CA MET A 15 8.00 1.31 7.50
C MET A 15 7.24 0.07 7.01
N ARG A 16 5.98 -0.12 7.43
CA ARG A 16 5.07 -1.15 6.90
C ARG A 16 4.88 -0.99 5.39
N GLU A 17 4.50 0.20 4.92
CA GLU A 17 4.31 0.51 3.50
C GLU A 17 5.54 0.12 2.65
N VAL A 18 6.74 0.51 3.12
CA VAL A 18 8.01 0.19 2.44
C VAL A 18 8.30 -1.31 2.45
N LEU A 19 8.24 -1.96 3.62
CA LEU A 19 8.54 -3.39 3.75
C LEU A 19 7.57 -4.26 2.96
N GLN A 20 6.26 -3.99 3.08
CA GLN A 20 5.22 -4.72 2.38
C GLN A 20 5.38 -4.58 0.87
N TYR A 21 5.65 -3.37 0.36
CA TYR A 21 5.93 -3.17 -1.06
C TYR A 21 7.06 -4.08 -1.59
N TYR A 22 8.23 -4.05 -0.95
CA TYR A 22 9.38 -4.82 -1.41
C TYR A 22 9.18 -6.34 -1.28
N ILE A 23 8.58 -6.80 -0.17
CA ILE A 23 8.29 -8.23 0.04
C ILE A 23 7.26 -8.72 -0.99
N HIS A 24 6.17 -7.98 -1.18
CA HIS A 24 5.08 -8.37 -2.07
C HIS A 24 5.53 -8.36 -3.53
N ARG A 25 6.25 -7.32 -3.97
CA ARG A 25 6.77 -7.22 -5.33
C ARG A 25 7.88 -8.24 -5.63
N PHE A 26 8.88 -8.39 -4.77
CA PHE A 26 10.09 -9.15 -5.11
C PHE A 26 10.16 -10.57 -4.51
N ILE A 27 9.38 -10.89 -3.48
CA ILE A 27 9.36 -12.23 -2.87
C ILE A 27 8.06 -12.97 -3.19
N LEU A 28 6.92 -12.30 -3.20
CA LEU A 28 5.62 -12.91 -3.53
C LEU A 28 5.29 -12.87 -5.04
N HIS A 29 5.74 -11.84 -5.76
CA HIS A 29 5.63 -11.72 -7.23
C HIS A 29 6.97 -11.59 -7.98
N PRO A 30 7.98 -12.45 -7.69
CA PRO A 30 9.26 -12.44 -8.41
C PRO A 30 9.09 -12.79 -9.88
N SER A 31 10.03 -12.34 -10.73
CA SER A 31 10.12 -12.78 -12.13
C SER A 31 10.33 -14.29 -12.28
N SER A 32 10.96 -14.93 -11.30
CA SER A 32 11.22 -16.38 -11.25
C SER A 32 10.52 -16.99 -10.02
N PRO A 33 9.53 -17.90 -10.17
CA PRO A 33 8.74 -18.40 -9.06
C PRO A 33 9.55 -19.17 -7.99
N ASN A 34 9.58 -18.63 -6.77
CA ASN A 34 10.11 -19.30 -5.57
C ASN A 34 8.99 -20.04 -4.78
N TYR A 35 9.36 -20.79 -3.73
CA TYR A 35 8.40 -21.55 -2.91
C TYR A 35 7.27 -20.67 -2.31
N ILE A 36 7.61 -19.54 -1.69
CA ILE A 36 6.64 -18.63 -1.03
C ILE A 36 5.73 -17.97 -2.08
N SER A 37 6.26 -17.55 -3.23
CA SER A 37 5.45 -16.98 -4.32
C SER A 37 4.40 -17.97 -4.86
N ARG A 38 4.72 -19.27 -4.93
CA ARG A 38 3.76 -20.31 -5.32
C ARG A 38 2.66 -20.45 -4.26
N LEU A 39 3.02 -20.42 -2.98
CA LEU A 39 2.06 -20.49 -1.89
C LEU A 39 1.13 -19.27 -1.88
N HIS A 40 1.66 -18.05 -1.98
CA HIS A 40 0.85 -16.83 -2.10
C HIS A 40 -0.08 -16.86 -3.32
N LYS A 41 0.40 -17.37 -4.46
CA LYS A 41 -0.42 -17.56 -5.67
C LYS A 41 -1.53 -18.60 -5.49
N THR A 42 -1.29 -19.68 -4.74
CA THR A 42 -2.29 -20.74 -4.49
C THR A 42 -3.31 -20.34 -3.43
N TYR A 43 -2.91 -19.62 -2.38
CA TYR A 43 -3.80 -19.25 -1.27
C TYR A 43 -4.44 -17.90 -1.53
N PHE A 44 -3.74 -16.78 -1.31
CA PHE A 44 -4.30 -15.43 -1.49
C PHE A 44 -4.93 -15.23 -2.89
N HIS A 45 -4.21 -15.56 -3.97
CA HIS A 45 -4.73 -15.44 -5.34
C HIS A 45 -5.65 -16.58 -5.79
N SER A 46 -6.16 -17.43 -4.90
CA SER A 46 -7.38 -18.22 -5.18
C SER A 46 -8.63 -17.34 -5.15
N ILE A 47 -8.61 -16.28 -4.32
CA ILE A 47 -9.70 -15.34 -4.16
C ILE A 47 -9.49 -14.19 -5.15
N THR A 48 -10.38 -14.11 -6.14
CA THR A 48 -10.30 -13.12 -7.24
C THR A 48 -10.98 -11.79 -6.88
N SER A 49 -11.80 -11.77 -5.82
CA SER A 49 -12.47 -10.56 -5.33
C SER A 49 -12.49 -10.66 -3.80
N PRO A 50 -11.55 -10.01 -3.10
CA PRO A 50 -11.47 -10.06 -1.64
C PRO A 50 -12.75 -9.49 -0.97
N TYR A 51 -13.04 -10.00 0.22
CA TYR A 51 -14.03 -9.45 1.16
C TYR A 51 -13.40 -9.41 2.56
N SER A 52 -13.95 -8.64 3.52
CA SER A 52 -13.24 -8.32 4.77
C SER A 52 -12.77 -9.53 5.58
N PHE A 53 -13.51 -10.66 5.59
CA PHE A 53 -13.09 -11.88 6.28
C PHE A 53 -11.85 -12.55 5.65
N THR A 54 -11.52 -12.24 4.39
CA THR A 54 -10.36 -12.78 3.68
C THR A 54 -9.15 -11.84 3.72
N ALA A 55 -9.23 -10.73 4.47
CA ALA A 55 -8.17 -9.72 4.55
C ALA A 55 -6.80 -10.29 4.97
N HIS A 56 -6.79 -11.38 5.75
CA HIS A 56 -5.59 -12.10 6.22
C HIS A 56 -5.49 -13.52 5.64
N TYR A 57 -6.30 -13.87 4.63
CA TYR A 57 -6.30 -15.21 4.02
C TYR A 57 -5.10 -15.39 3.08
N ASP A 58 -4.09 -16.12 3.54
CA ASP A 58 -2.93 -16.55 2.77
C ASP A 58 -2.31 -17.79 3.43
N HIS A 59 -1.32 -18.41 2.78
CA HIS A 59 -0.52 -19.45 3.40
C HIS A 59 0.24 -18.89 4.62
N PRO A 60 0.34 -19.62 5.76
CA PRO A 60 0.96 -19.09 6.99
C PRO A 60 2.38 -18.51 6.81
N ALA A 61 3.22 -19.12 5.97
CA ALA A 61 4.56 -18.59 5.69
C ALA A 61 4.53 -17.25 4.92
N SER A 62 3.62 -17.11 3.96
CA SER A 62 3.40 -15.85 3.22
C SER A 62 2.84 -14.78 4.15
N TYR A 63 1.85 -15.14 4.98
CA TYR A 63 1.26 -14.27 5.99
C TYR A 63 2.30 -13.74 6.99
N LEU A 64 3.13 -14.63 7.54
CA LEU A 64 4.17 -14.24 8.51
C LEU A 64 5.18 -13.28 7.88
N LEU A 65 5.58 -13.52 6.63
CA LEU A 65 6.55 -12.68 5.92
C LEU A 65 5.96 -11.33 5.48
N PHE A 66 4.71 -11.30 4.99
CA PHE A 66 4.11 -10.13 4.36
C PHE A 66 3.21 -9.30 5.28
N ARG A 67 2.51 -9.89 6.24
CA ARG A 67 1.61 -9.15 7.15
C ARG A 67 2.21 -8.98 8.54
N PHE A 68 2.63 -10.08 9.18
CA PHE A 68 3.13 -10.05 10.56
C PHE A 68 4.45 -9.30 10.67
N LEU A 69 5.48 -9.72 9.91
CA LEU A 69 6.82 -9.13 10.03
C LEU A 69 6.83 -7.61 9.73
N PRO A 70 6.20 -7.07 8.67
CA PRO A 70 6.17 -5.63 8.41
C PRO A 70 5.39 -4.81 9.43
N THR A 71 4.46 -5.43 10.15
CA THR A 71 3.67 -4.79 11.23
C THR A 71 4.42 -4.80 12.56
N TYR A 72 5.10 -5.91 12.88
CA TYR A 72 5.77 -6.11 14.17
C TYR A 72 7.21 -5.56 14.20
N LEU A 73 7.97 -5.70 13.10
CA LEU A 73 9.38 -5.29 13.02
C LEU A 73 9.63 -3.80 13.31
N PRO A 74 8.79 -2.83 12.86
CA PRO A 74 8.99 -1.43 13.21
C PRO A 74 8.89 -1.18 14.72
N SER A 75 7.99 -1.89 15.40
CA SER A 75 7.79 -1.78 16.85
C SER A 75 8.99 -2.32 17.63
N LEU A 76 9.59 -3.42 17.14
CA LEU A 76 10.83 -3.98 17.69
C LEU A 76 12.02 -3.03 17.50
N LEU A 77 12.21 -2.50 16.29
CA LEU A 77 13.34 -1.62 15.95
C LEU A 77 13.29 -0.28 16.68
N PHE A 78 12.11 0.34 16.77
CA PHE A 78 11.92 1.62 17.47
C PHE A 78 11.61 1.45 18.96
N ARG A 79 11.64 0.21 19.49
CA ARG A 79 11.32 -0.16 20.89
C ARG A 79 10.05 0.54 21.40
N THR A 80 8.97 0.46 20.61
CA THR A 80 7.72 1.18 20.90
C THR A 80 7.03 0.60 22.13
N HIS A 81 6.45 1.45 22.96
CA HIS A 81 5.58 1.03 24.06
C HIS A 81 4.41 0.17 23.56
N LEU A 82 4.01 -0.85 24.33
CA LEU A 82 2.96 -1.81 23.93
C LEU A 82 1.66 -1.14 23.48
N LEU A 83 1.20 -0.10 24.19
CA LEU A 83 0.02 0.68 23.81
C LEU A 83 0.14 1.29 22.41
N THR A 84 1.33 1.78 22.03
CA THR A 84 1.59 2.35 20.70
C THR A 84 1.61 1.28 19.62
N TYR A 85 2.14 0.09 19.91
CA TYR A 85 2.02 -1.07 19.03
C TYR A 85 0.55 -1.45 18.82
N LEU A 86 -0.23 -1.60 19.89
CA LEU A 86 -1.66 -1.94 19.81
C LEU A 86 -2.45 -0.89 19.02
N MET A 87 -2.22 0.41 19.24
CA MET A 87 -2.83 1.47 18.42
C MET A 87 -2.45 1.36 16.93
N THR A 88 -1.18 1.09 16.63
CA THR A 88 -0.70 0.91 15.25
C THR A 88 -1.34 -0.31 14.60
N LEU A 89 -1.44 -1.42 15.34
CA LEU A 89 -2.10 -2.65 14.92
C LEU A 89 -3.59 -2.41 14.65
N SER A 90 -4.31 -1.71 15.53
CA SER A 90 -5.72 -1.38 15.30
C SER A 90 -5.94 -0.54 14.04
N ILE A 91 -5.06 0.43 13.76
CA ILE A 91 -5.12 1.23 12.52
C ILE A 91 -4.89 0.35 11.29
N ILE A 92 -3.91 -0.57 11.36
CA ILE A 92 -3.60 -1.52 10.28
C ILE A 92 -4.76 -2.48 10.05
N THR A 93 -5.30 -3.13 11.10
CA THR A 93 -6.44 -4.04 10.98
C THR A 93 -7.67 -3.31 10.43
N PHE A 94 -7.94 -2.06 10.84
CA PHE A 94 -9.03 -1.26 10.29
C PHE A 94 -8.83 -0.97 8.80
N GLU A 95 -7.63 -0.52 8.40
CA GLU A 95 -7.27 -0.32 6.99
C GLU A 95 -7.47 -1.61 6.19
N GLU A 96 -6.84 -2.71 6.59
CA GLU A 96 -6.87 -4.00 5.89
C GLU A 96 -8.30 -4.57 5.79
N THR A 97 -9.14 -4.35 6.82
CA THR A 97 -10.56 -4.73 6.82
C THR A 97 -11.36 -3.93 5.80
N CYS A 98 -11.13 -2.62 5.71
CA CYS A 98 -11.80 -1.72 4.78
C CYS A 98 -11.32 -1.92 3.33
N THR A 99 -10.01 -2.02 3.10
CA THR A 99 -9.41 -2.20 1.77
C THR A 99 -9.72 -3.57 1.17
N SER A 100 -9.89 -4.59 2.02
CA SER A 100 -10.37 -5.90 1.59
C SER A 100 -11.90 -5.99 1.47
N SER A 101 -12.67 -4.97 1.85
CA SER A 101 -14.15 -5.10 1.97
C SER A 101 -14.92 -5.19 0.65
N GLY A 102 -14.29 -4.81 -0.47
CA GLY A 102 -14.97 -4.61 -1.75
C GLY A 102 -15.79 -3.32 -1.85
N TYR A 103 -16.08 -2.64 -0.75
CA TYR A 103 -16.79 -1.36 -0.76
C TYR A 103 -15.83 -0.20 -1.11
N SER A 104 -15.99 0.32 -2.33
CA SER A 104 -15.27 1.51 -2.82
C SER A 104 -15.91 2.83 -2.38
N ILE A 105 -17.06 2.78 -1.69
CA ILE A 105 -17.87 3.94 -1.25
C ILE A 105 -17.76 4.13 0.29
N ILE A 106 -16.57 3.87 0.86
CA ILE A 106 -16.30 4.20 2.26
C ILE A 106 -15.85 5.68 2.30
N PRO A 107 -16.61 6.60 2.94
CA PRO A 107 -16.22 7.99 3.04
C PRO A 107 -14.97 8.14 3.91
N GLY A 108 -13.98 8.90 3.43
CA GLY A 108 -12.72 9.11 4.14
C GLY A 108 -11.50 8.89 3.26
N ILE A 109 -10.44 9.62 3.62
CA ILE A 109 -9.60 10.37 2.69
C ILE A 109 -9.00 9.58 1.50
N MET A 110 -8.76 8.27 1.59
CA MET A 110 -8.28 7.45 0.44
C MET A 110 -8.88 6.02 0.38
N LEU A 111 -9.84 5.65 1.23
CA LEU A 111 -10.19 4.25 1.47
C LEU A 111 -10.75 3.55 0.22
N GLY A 112 -11.69 4.19 -0.49
CA GLY A 112 -12.25 3.63 -1.73
C GLY A 112 -11.22 3.42 -2.85
N GLY A 113 -10.19 4.27 -2.90
CA GLY A 113 -9.06 4.15 -3.83
C GLY A 113 -8.16 2.97 -3.52
N MET A 114 -7.83 2.78 -2.23
CA MET A 114 -7.08 1.62 -1.76
C MET A 114 -7.84 0.31 -2.00
N THR A 115 -9.15 0.27 -1.71
CA THR A 115 -10.01 -0.90 -2.02
C THR A 115 -9.95 -1.25 -3.51
N ARG A 116 -10.10 -0.27 -4.41
CA ARG A 116 -10.02 -0.49 -5.86
C ARG A 116 -8.64 -0.99 -6.31
N ARG A 117 -7.56 -0.49 -5.70
CA ARG A 117 -6.20 -0.94 -6.03
C ARG A 117 -5.90 -2.35 -5.53
N HIS A 118 -6.38 -2.71 -4.34
CA HIS A 118 -6.33 -4.06 -3.78
C HIS A 118 -7.15 -5.07 -4.61
N ASP A 119 -8.36 -4.69 -5.02
CA ASP A 119 -9.22 -5.42 -5.97
C ASP A 119 -8.48 -5.71 -7.29
N LEU A 120 -7.93 -4.66 -7.92
CA LEU A 120 -7.17 -4.78 -9.18
C LEU A 120 -5.89 -5.62 -9.04
N HIS A 121 -5.25 -5.61 -7.87
CA HIS A 121 -4.11 -6.48 -7.57
C HIS A 121 -4.52 -7.96 -7.60
N SER A 122 -5.57 -8.32 -6.85
CA SER A 122 -6.11 -9.68 -6.75
C SER A 122 -6.59 -10.18 -8.13
N ARG A 123 -7.46 -9.41 -8.82
CA ARG A 123 -7.92 -9.75 -10.18
C ARG A 123 -6.79 -9.82 -11.19
N GLY A 124 -5.81 -8.92 -11.07
CA GLY A 124 -4.61 -8.89 -11.90
C GLY A 124 -3.61 -10.02 -11.62
N ARG A 125 -3.79 -10.79 -10.53
CA ARG A 125 -2.88 -11.82 -10.02
C ARG A 125 -1.46 -11.30 -9.77
N GLY A 126 -1.37 -10.09 -9.22
CA GLY A 126 -0.11 -9.43 -8.87
C GLY A 126 0.65 -8.75 -10.01
N LYS A 127 -0.06 -8.20 -11.01
CA LYS A 127 0.54 -7.35 -12.06
C LYS A 127 1.00 -5.97 -11.58
N GLY A 128 0.55 -5.53 -10.40
CA GLY A 128 0.84 -4.21 -9.81
C GLY A 128 0.08 -4.01 -8.50
N ASN A 129 0.05 -2.78 -7.98
CA ASN A 129 -0.61 -2.40 -6.72
C ASN A 129 -0.14 -3.29 -5.53
N PHE A 130 1.17 -3.31 -5.27
CA PHE A 130 1.80 -4.14 -4.25
C PHE A 130 1.78 -3.54 -2.83
N ALA A 131 1.67 -2.22 -2.71
CA ALA A 131 1.73 -1.50 -1.44
C ALA A 131 0.33 -1.25 -0.84
N PRO A 132 0.18 -1.28 0.50
CA PRO A 132 -1.10 -1.03 1.17
C PRO A 132 -1.71 0.34 0.82
N LEU A 133 -0.95 1.42 1.05
CA LEU A 133 -1.42 2.77 0.76
C LEU A 133 -1.30 3.09 -0.73
N GLY A 134 -0.38 2.44 -1.45
CA GLY A 134 -0.08 2.65 -2.87
C GLY A 134 0.96 3.73 -3.13
N ILE A 135 1.53 4.32 -2.08
CA ILE A 135 2.55 5.39 -2.19
C ILE A 135 3.79 4.80 -2.85
N MET A 136 4.21 3.61 -2.43
CA MET A 136 5.35 2.92 -3.05
C MET A 136 5.08 2.47 -4.48
N ASP A 137 3.83 2.11 -4.84
CA ASP A 137 3.47 1.82 -6.23
C ASP A 137 3.48 3.05 -7.13
N TRP A 138 3.08 4.20 -6.62
CA TRP A 138 3.18 5.47 -7.32
C TRP A 138 4.65 5.86 -7.54
N ILE A 139 5.49 5.78 -6.48
CA ILE A 139 6.94 6.06 -6.55
C ILE A 139 7.66 5.14 -7.53
N HIS A 140 7.24 3.88 -7.67
CA HIS A 140 7.93 2.91 -8.53
C HIS A 140 7.27 2.68 -9.88
N GLY A 141 6.16 3.37 -10.18
CA GLY A 141 5.40 3.15 -11.42
C GLY A 141 4.77 1.76 -11.53
N THR A 142 4.43 1.12 -10.41
CA THR A 142 3.73 -0.20 -10.38
C THR A 142 2.24 -0.08 -10.05
N SER A 143 1.69 1.14 -10.10
CA SER A 143 0.23 1.36 -9.99
C SER A 143 -0.49 0.84 -11.24
N VAL A 144 -1.60 0.13 -11.05
CA VAL A 144 -2.49 -0.35 -12.12
C VAL A 144 -3.88 0.24 -11.90
N GLY A 145 -4.38 0.94 -12.92
CA GLY A 145 -5.56 1.80 -12.82
C GLY A 145 -5.20 3.21 -12.34
N ALA A 146 -6.11 3.86 -11.62
CA ALA A 146 -5.88 5.15 -10.97
C ALA A 146 -4.93 4.99 -9.76
N ASP A 147 -4.01 5.95 -9.61
CA ASP A 147 -2.98 5.97 -8.57
C ASP A 147 -3.40 6.79 -7.32
N VAL A 148 -2.54 6.83 -6.29
CA VAL A 148 -2.80 7.61 -5.06
C VAL A 148 -3.04 9.10 -5.34
N VAL A 149 -2.41 9.67 -6.37
CA VAL A 149 -2.56 11.10 -6.69
C VAL A 149 -3.91 11.36 -7.38
N ASP A 150 -4.46 10.37 -8.07
CA ASP A 150 -5.84 10.40 -8.57
C ASP A 150 -6.84 10.23 -7.42
N ASP A 151 -6.61 9.30 -6.48
CA ASP A 151 -7.42 9.16 -5.25
C ASP A 151 -7.52 10.49 -4.47
N VAL A 152 -6.40 11.22 -4.33
CA VAL A 152 -6.36 12.55 -3.67
C VAL A 152 -7.24 13.59 -4.38
N ARG A 153 -7.32 13.54 -5.71
CA ARG A 153 -8.11 14.51 -6.49
C ARG A 153 -9.58 14.23 -6.38
N ASP A 154 -9.98 12.98 -6.57
CA ASP A 154 -11.37 12.54 -6.49
C ASP A 154 -11.98 12.92 -5.13
N GLU A 155 -11.23 12.76 -4.04
CA GLU A 155 -11.68 13.15 -2.69
C GLU A 155 -11.73 14.69 -2.51
N ALA A 156 -10.72 15.43 -3.00
CA ALA A 156 -10.70 16.89 -2.91
C ALA A 156 -11.87 17.54 -3.68
N ASP A 157 -12.20 16.98 -4.85
CA ASP A 157 -13.32 17.42 -5.69
C ASP A 157 -14.68 17.07 -5.05
N ARG A 158 -14.83 15.86 -4.48
CA ARG A 158 -16.03 15.46 -3.70
C ARG A 158 -16.28 16.39 -2.50
N HIS A 159 -15.22 16.76 -1.78
CA HIS A 159 -15.31 17.62 -0.60
C HIS A 159 -15.24 19.12 -0.92
N ARG A 160 -15.27 19.52 -2.20
CA ARG A 160 -15.23 20.92 -2.67
C ARG A 160 -14.07 21.74 -2.08
N VAL A 161 -12.91 21.11 -1.86
CA VAL A 161 -11.73 21.79 -1.30
C VAL A 161 -11.10 22.64 -2.41
N GLY A 162 -11.40 23.95 -2.39
CA GLY A 162 -11.29 24.85 -3.55
C GLY A 162 -9.93 24.92 -4.27
N GLU A 163 -9.95 25.56 -5.46
CA GLU A 163 -8.95 25.50 -6.55
C GLU A 163 -7.45 25.47 -6.18
N ARG A 164 -7.05 26.05 -5.05
CA ARG A 164 -5.65 26.01 -4.56
C ARG A 164 -5.19 24.57 -4.29
N SER A 165 -6.08 23.68 -3.82
CA SER A 165 -5.75 22.28 -3.60
C SER A 165 -5.45 21.57 -4.93
N GLY A 166 -6.38 21.66 -5.90
CA GLY A 166 -6.21 21.09 -7.24
C GLY A 166 -4.94 21.55 -7.96
N LYS A 167 -4.60 22.85 -7.88
CA LYS A 167 -3.33 23.39 -8.44
C LYS A 167 -2.09 22.76 -7.80
N THR A 168 -2.11 22.51 -6.49
CA THR A 168 -1.01 21.87 -5.75
C THR A 168 -0.86 20.39 -6.14
N VAL A 169 -1.97 19.64 -6.22
CA VAL A 169 -1.96 18.22 -6.62
C VAL A 169 -1.64 18.06 -8.12
N ARG A 170 -1.92 19.06 -8.97
CA ARG A 170 -1.45 19.07 -10.37
C ARG A 170 0.07 19.16 -10.44
N ARG A 171 0.66 20.14 -9.74
CA ARG A 171 2.12 20.33 -9.67
C ARG A 171 2.85 19.12 -9.08
N ALA A 172 2.26 18.43 -8.10
CA ALA A 172 2.80 17.19 -7.54
C ALA A 172 2.83 16.03 -8.57
N LYS A 173 1.79 15.88 -9.39
CA LYS A 173 1.75 14.84 -10.45
C LYS A 173 2.71 15.14 -11.60
N GLU A 174 2.81 16.41 -12.00
CA GLU A 174 3.77 16.89 -13.01
C GLU A 174 5.21 16.65 -12.55
N SER A 175 5.57 17.16 -11.37
CA SER A 175 6.92 17.00 -10.77
C SER A 175 7.28 15.53 -10.50
N GLY A 176 6.34 14.72 -10.00
CA GLY A 176 6.55 13.27 -9.80
C GLY A 176 6.81 12.53 -11.12
N ARG A 177 6.04 12.84 -12.18
CA ARG A 177 6.25 12.26 -13.51
C ARG A 177 7.56 12.70 -14.16
N GLU A 178 7.97 13.95 -13.98
CA GLU A 178 9.26 14.46 -14.46
C GLU A 178 10.44 13.84 -13.71
N GLY A 179 10.34 13.73 -12.38
CA GLY A 179 11.31 13.02 -11.55
C GLY A 179 11.51 11.57 -12.02
N LEU A 180 10.41 10.84 -12.20
CA LEU A 180 10.43 9.45 -12.68
C LEU A 180 11.00 9.33 -14.10
N ARG A 181 10.64 10.25 -15.01
CA ARG A 181 11.21 10.28 -16.37
C ARG A 181 12.71 10.57 -16.39
N SER A 182 13.18 11.51 -15.58
CA SER A 182 14.61 11.85 -15.50
C SER A 182 15.46 10.70 -14.94
N TRP A 183 14.93 9.98 -13.93
CA TRP A 183 15.59 8.81 -13.35
C TRP A 183 15.62 7.62 -14.32
N GLY A 184 14.51 7.36 -15.03
CA GLY A 184 14.44 6.35 -16.09
C GLY A 184 15.37 6.66 -17.27
N GLY A 185 15.50 7.94 -17.65
CA GLY A 185 16.43 8.40 -18.68
C GLY A 185 17.89 8.11 -18.34
N LYS A 186 18.34 8.43 -17.11
CA LYS A 186 19.71 8.14 -16.67
C LYS A 186 20.09 6.66 -16.73
N ARG A 187 19.16 5.72 -16.53
CA ARG A 187 19.43 4.27 -16.64
C ARG A 187 19.59 3.76 -18.08
N LYS A 188 19.22 4.55 -19.10
CA LYS A 188 19.42 4.18 -20.53
C LYS A 188 20.69 4.76 -21.15
N GLY A 189 21.38 5.70 -20.49
CA GLY A 189 22.60 6.34 -20.97
C GLY A 189 23.91 5.76 -20.41
N GLY A 190 23.85 4.70 -19.60
CA GLY A 190 25.02 4.02 -19.04
C GLY A 190 25.22 2.65 -19.66
N LYS A 191 25.90 2.60 -20.80
CA LYS A 191 26.39 1.38 -21.45
C LYS A 191 27.70 1.69 -22.16
#